data_AF-A0A6A6HYI9-F1
#
_entry.id   AF-A0A6A6HYI9-F1
#
_cell.length_a   1.000
_cell.length_b   1.000
_cell.length_c   1.000
_cell.angle_alpha   90.00
_cell.angle_beta   90.00
_cell.angle_gamma   90.00
#
_symmetry.space_group_name_H-M   'P 1'
#
loop_
_entity.id
_entity.type
_entity.pdbx_description
1 polymer ?
#
loop_
_entity_poly.entity_id
_entity_poly.type
_entity_poly.pdbx_seq_one_letter_code
_entity_poly.pdbx_strand_id
1 'polypeptide(L)'
;MSLVKTSDAHQRGTAPLPTTGSLFTSSLGTSCASLSFALPTSLAFFKRLTWEQTPWTSQKISPHNAHIIASHLTSLSPHPIAPEAIQHALCFGVSYTSTSNGSKDSYPQLFVVFPHLRRDISRDEKFLRVWHDEVVKPAFDEAWKESGLVKVHGSERDAIRRLNARPSGTWTVCDAEPAESILRRLQKGNKASIHVSWPDWTGSSDPTGGAGEEGDQRAYIFDEAWISMKGMVDAHPDLAEMQEPFLLAVHRGNVDVVQGMDLVKVHERVGQYWEQFADSRFMTPESFSVDLY
;
A
#
# COMPACT_ATOMS: atom_id res chain seq x y z
N MET A 1 82.14 -3.91 31.13
CA MET A 1 81.81 -5.35 31.19
C MET A 1 80.73 -5.63 30.16
N SER A 2 81.07 -6.47 29.17
CA SER A 2 80.26 -7.37 28.33
C SER A 2 78.74 -7.16 28.19
N LEU A 3 78.24 -6.96 26.94
CA LEU A 3 77.50 -7.95 26.09
C LEU A 3 76.02 -8.07 26.52
N VAL A 4 74.95 -8.06 25.71
CA VAL A 4 74.73 -8.50 24.31
C VAL A 4 73.34 -8.02 23.83
N LYS A 5 73.19 -7.90 22.50
CA LYS A 5 71.96 -7.66 21.71
C LYS A 5 70.96 -8.82 21.78
N THR A 6 69.66 -8.55 21.58
CA THR A 6 68.75 -9.10 20.53
C THR A 6 67.33 -8.59 20.80
N SER A 7 66.65 -7.86 19.91
CA SER A 7 66.00 -8.25 18.64
C SER A 7 64.67 -8.98 18.80
N ASP A 8 63.67 -8.38 18.14
CA ASP A 8 62.53 -8.97 17.42
C ASP A 8 61.13 -9.19 18.03
N ALA A 9 60.20 -8.52 17.33
CA ALA A 9 59.02 -9.06 16.65
C ALA A 9 57.63 -9.09 17.33
N HIS A 10 56.73 -8.40 16.62
CA HIS A 10 55.29 -8.63 16.43
C HIS A 10 54.69 -9.96 16.91
N GLN A 11 53.48 -9.93 17.48
CA GLN A 11 52.24 -10.36 16.80
C GLN A 11 50.97 -10.13 17.64
N ARG A 12 49.86 -9.88 16.94
CA ARG A 12 48.47 -9.81 17.42
C ARG A 12 47.99 -11.16 17.95
N GLY A 13 47.07 -11.17 18.91
CA GLY A 13 46.31 -12.36 19.29
C GLY A 13 45.22 -12.05 20.33
N THR A 14 43.97 -12.11 19.89
CA THR A 14 42.71 -12.02 20.62
C THR A 14 42.42 -13.26 21.50
N ALA A 15 41.88 -13.02 22.72
CA ALA A 15 40.88 -13.75 23.53
C ALA A 15 41.04 -15.30 23.73
N PRO A 16 40.63 -15.92 24.87
CA PRO A 16 39.26 -15.83 25.40
C PRO A 16 39.11 -15.97 26.93
N LEU A 17 37.88 -15.83 27.45
CA LEU A 17 37.30 -16.46 28.66
C LEU A 17 35.86 -15.92 28.88
N PRO A 18 34.93 -16.66 29.51
CA PRO A 18 34.30 -17.91 29.10
C PRO A 18 32.78 -17.77 28.87
N THR A 19 32.22 -18.63 28.03
CA THR A 19 30.78 -18.83 27.86
C THR A 19 30.34 -20.06 28.64
N THR A 20 29.35 -19.92 29.52
CA THR A 20 28.27 -20.87 29.92
C THR A 20 27.86 -20.55 31.36
N GLY A 21 26.60 -20.35 31.71
CA GLY A 21 25.36 -20.27 30.96
C GLY A 21 24.34 -19.69 31.94
N SER A 22 23.46 -18.82 31.46
CA SER A 22 22.25 -18.51 32.19
C SER A 22 21.08 -18.61 31.24
N LEU A 23 20.11 -19.37 31.71
CA LEU A 23 18.94 -19.85 31.01
C LEU A 23 18.08 -18.67 30.54
N PHE A 24 17.49 -18.87 29.37
CA PHE A 24 16.35 -18.14 28.85
C PHE A 24 15.43 -17.66 29.98
N THR A 25 15.35 -16.35 30.14
CA THR A 25 14.17 -15.65 30.62
C THR A 25 13.74 -14.69 29.52
N SER A 26 13.25 -15.27 28.43
CA SER A 26 12.29 -14.61 27.55
C SER A 26 11.12 -14.17 28.42
N SER A 27 11.05 -12.88 28.75
CA SER A 27 9.90 -12.31 29.42
C SER A 27 9.51 -10.98 28.78
N LEU A 28 8.41 -11.09 28.02
CA LEU A 28 7.38 -10.07 27.80
C LEU A 28 7.80 -8.80 27.06
N GLY A 29 8.04 -8.92 25.75
CA GLY A 29 7.52 -7.89 24.86
C GLY A 29 6.00 -7.89 25.01
N THR A 30 5.42 -6.78 25.46
CA THR A 30 3.96 -6.63 25.49
C THR A 30 3.57 -6.13 24.10
N SER A 31 3.14 -7.03 23.23
CA SER A 31 2.65 -6.62 21.92
C SER A 31 1.36 -5.82 22.14
N CYS A 32 1.38 -4.54 21.77
CA CYS A 32 0.22 -3.67 21.79
C CYS A 32 -0.42 -3.73 20.40
N ALA A 33 -1.73 -3.95 20.35
CA ALA A 33 -2.46 -3.72 19.11
C ALA A 33 -2.44 -2.20 18.85
N SER A 34 -1.98 -1.81 17.67
CA SER A 34 -1.93 -0.40 17.27
C SER A 34 -2.79 -0.20 16.04
N LEU A 35 -3.59 0.87 16.05
CA LEU A 35 -4.16 1.44 14.85
C LEU A 35 -3.22 2.56 14.41
N SER A 36 -2.64 2.45 13.22
CA SER A 36 -1.92 3.57 12.62
C SER A 36 -2.48 3.89 11.25
N PHE A 37 -2.50 5.17 10.89
CA PHE A 37 -3.08 5.62 9.63
C PHE A 37 -2.43 6.91 9.14
N ALA A 38 -2.59 7.18 7.85
CA ALA A 38 -2.12 8.38 7.17
C ALA A 38 -3.07 8.77 6.04
N LEU A 39 -2.96 10.00 5.54
CA LEU A 39 -3.63 10.45 4.32
C LEU A 39 -2.65 10.55 3.15
N PRO A 40 -2.54 9.50 2.31
CA PRO A 40 -1.80 9.59 1.06
C PRO A 40 -2.37 10.64 0.11
N THR A 41 -1.49 11.34 -0.59
CA THR A 41 -1.87 12.25 -1.70
C THR A 41 -1.92 11.52 -3.04
N SER A 42 -1.28 10.35 -3.12
CA SER A 42 -1.06 9.57 -4.35
C SER A 42 -1.01 8.07 -4.07
N LEU A 43 -1.26 7.23 -5.09
CA LEU A 43 -0.99 5.79 -4.97
C LEU A 43 0.51 5.53 -4.73
N ALA A 44 1.39 6.45 -5.17
CA ALA A 44 2.85 6.34 -5.05
C ALA A 44 3.32 6.24 -3.60
N PHE A 45 2.46 6.63 -2.65
CA PHE A 45 2.69 6.45 -1.22
C PHE A 45 3.09 5.02 -0.88
N PHE A 46 2.45 3.99 -1.44
CA PHE A 46 2.91 2.62 -1.23
C PHE A 46 3.99 2.26 -2.26
N LYS A 47 5.16 1.84 -1.77
CA LYS A 47 6.32 1.40 -2.59
C LYS A 47 5.94 0.25 -3.51
N ARG A 48 5.10 -0.66 -3.01
CA ARG A 48 4.45 -1.73 -3.76
C ARG A 48 3.00 -1.83 -3.32
N LEU A 49 2.12 -1.99 -4.30
CA LEU A 49 0.68 -1.96 -4.10
C LEU A 49 0.04 -3.08 -4.93
N THR A 50 -0.87 -3.84 -4.32
CA THR A 50 -1.86 -4.60 -5.09
C THR A 50 -3.10 -3.75 -5.30
N TRP A 51 -3.79 -3.95 -6.41
CA TRP A 51 -5.18 -3.57 -6.56
C TRP A 51 -6.06 -4.71 -6.08
N GLU A 52 -6.94 -4.45 -5.11
CA GLU A 52 -8.01 -5.34 -4.68
C GLU A 52 -9.26 -5.13 -5.55
N GLN A 53 -9.59 -6.15 -6.36
CA GLN A 53 -10.72 -6.12 -7.28
C GLN A 53 -12.04 -6.59 -6.64
N THR A 54 -11.96 -7.18 -5.45
CA THR A 54 -13.13 -7.73 -4.73
C THR A 54 -13.29 -7.08 -3.36
N PRO A 55 -13.67 -5.80 -3.30
CA PRO A 55 -13.63 -5.00 -2.06
C PRO A 55 -14.55 -5.53 -0.95
N TRP A 56 -15.56 -6.35 -1.26
CA TRP A 56 -16.42 -7.00 -0.25
C TRP A 56 -15.74 -8.13 0.53
N THR A 57 -14.56 -8.59 0.09
CA THR A 57 -13.82 -9.67 0.76
C THR A 57 -12.81 -9.15 1.79
N SER A 58 -12.47 -7.86 1.73
CA SER A 58 -11.51 -7.23 2.61
C SER A 58 -12.10 -6.87 3.97
N GLN A 59 -11.24 -6.84 5.00
CA GLN A 59 -11.64 -6.43 6.34
C GLN A 59 -11.97 -4.93 6.40
N LYS A 60 -13.25 -4.62 6.61
CA LYS A 60 -13.74 -3.24 6.80
C LYS A 60 -13.10 -2.56 8.01
N ILE A 61 -13.04 -1.22 7.97
CA ILE A 61 -12.71 -0.42 9.15
C ILE A 61 -13.86 -0.58 10.16
N SER A 62 -13.52 -0.96 11.40
CA SER A 62 -14.52 -1.11 12.46
C SER A 62 -15.16 0.25 12.80
N PRO A 63 -16.39 0.28 13.32
CA PRO A 63 -17.03 1.54 13.73
C PRO A 63 -16.18 2.33 14.74
N HIS A 64 -15.50 1.63 15.65
CA HIS A 64 -14.61 2.24 16.64
C HIS A 64 -13.40 2.93 15.98
N ASN A 65 -12.67 2.21 15.12
CA ASN A 65 -11.51 2.76 14.42
C ASN A 65 -11.92 3.89 13.46
N ALA A 66 -13.09 3.76 12.82
CA ALA A 66 -13.64 4.79 11.96
C ALA A 66 -13.91 6.10 12.70
N HIS A 67 -14.42 6.03 13.94
CA HIS A 67 -14.63 7.20 14.78
C HIS A 67 -13.31 7.87 15.17
N ILE A 68 -12.31 7.08 15.57
CA ILE A 68 -10.96 7.59 15.89
C ILE A 68 -10.37 8.30 14.68
N ILE A 69 -10.32 7.63 13.53
CA ILE A 69 -9.80 8.20 12.29
C ILE A 69 -10.55 9.48 11.93
N ALA A 70 -11.88 9.46 11.88
CA ALA A 70 -12.69 10.64 11.53
C ALA A 70 -12.43 11.83 12.46
N SER A 71 -12.26 11.60 13.77
CA SER A 71 -11.95 12.66 14.73
C SER A 71 -10.61 13.34 14.44
N HIS A 72 -9.59 12.56 14.07
CA HIS A 72 -8.28 13.08 13.66
C HIS A 72 -8.32 13.79 12.30
N LEU A 73 -9.06 13.25 11.33
CA LEU A 73 -9.12 13.83 9.99
C LEU A 73 -9.92 15.14 9.94
N THR A 74 -10.89 15.32 10.86
CA THR A 74 -11.72 16.52 10.92
C THR A 74 -10.89 17.78 11.18
N SER A 75 -9.76 17.70 11.88
CA SER A 75 -8.87 18.86 12.07
C SER A 75 -7.99 19.17 10.85
N LEU A 76 -7.85 18.22 9.91
CA LEU A 76 -6.98 18.34 8.73
C LEU A 76 -7.76 18.66 7.45
N SER A 77 -9.08 18.49 7.47
CA SER A 77 -9.96 18.69 6.32
C SER A 77 -10.79 19.96 6.49
N PRO A 78 -11.02 20.75 5.42
CA PRO A 78 -11.94 21.89 5.46
C PRO A 78 -13.40 21.47 5.70
N HIS A 79 -13.73 20.21 5.41
CA HIS A 79 -15.06 19.64 5.62
C HIS A 79 -14.99 18.48 6.63
N PRO A 80 -15.92 18.41 7.60
CA PRO A 80 -15.99 17.29 8.52
C PRO A 80 -16.17 15.97 7.77
N ILE A 81 -15.36 14.97 8.11
CA ILE A 81 -15.46 13.62 7.54
C ILE A 81 -16.29 12.77 8.50
N ALA A 82 -17.42 12.26 8.01
CA ALA A 82 -18.29 11.40 8.81
C ALA A 82 -17.60 10.04 9.11
N PRO A 83 -17.66 9.52 10.35
CA PRO A 83 -17.19 8.17 10.66
C PRO A 83 -17.79 7.10 9.76
N GLU A 84 -19.05 7.27 9.34
CA GLU A 84 -19.74 6.37 8.42
C GLU A 84 -19.05 6.30 7.06
N ALA A 85 -18.52 7.42 6.55
CA ALA A 85 -17.78 7.44 5.29
C ALA A 85 -16.47 6.63 5.42
N ILE A 86 -15.78 6.72 6.56
CA ILE A 86 -14.59 5.91 6.84
C ILE A 86 -14.95 4.42 6.95
N GLN A 87 -16.06 4.09 7.62
CA GLN A 87 -16.53 2.71 7.75
C GLN A 87 -16.90 2.09 6.38
N HIS A 88 -17.45 2.89 5.47
CA HIS A 88 -17.82 2.49 4.11
C HIS A 88 -16.67 2.61 3.10
N ALA A 89 -15.47 2.98 3.53
CA ALA A 89 -14.32 3.08 2.67
C ALA A 89 -14.02 1.75 1.97
N LEU A 90 -13.67 1.82 0.69
CA LEU A 90 -13.39 0.63 -0.11
C LEU A 90 -11.91 0.29 -0.01
N CYS A 91 -11.59 -0.94 0.40
CA CYS A 91 -10.23 -1.44 0.30
C CYS A 91 -9.84 -1.46 -1.17
N PHE A 92 -8.89 -0.59 -1.53
CA PHE A 92 -8.38 -0.45 -2.88
C PHE A 92 -7.15 -1.31 -3.10
N GLY A 93 -6.35 -1.52 -2.06
CA GLY A 93 -5.10 -2.24 -2.20
C GLY A 93 -4.44 -2.61 -0.90
N VAL A 94 -3.45 -3.48 -0.99
CA VAL A 94 -2.61 -3.89 0.14
C VAL A 94 -1.16 -3.69 -0.24
N SER A 95 -0.38 -3.12 0.68
CA SER A 95 1.05 -3.00 0.50
C SER A 95 1.75 -4.31 0.84
N TYR A 96 2.87 -4.56 0.18
CA TYR A 96 3.68 -5.75 0.44
C TYR A 96 5.15 -5.48 0.13
N THR A 97 6.00 -6.40 0.56
CA THR A 97 7.43 -6.44 0.30
C THR A 97 7.77 -7.72 -0.46
N SER A 98 8.98 -7.82 -1.02
CA SER A 98 9.48 -9.04 -1.66
C SER A 98 9.54 -10.26 -0.72
N THR A 99 9.53 -10.02 0.59
CA THR A 99 9.63 -11.03 1.66
C THR A 99 8.34 -11.19 2.46
N SER A 100 7.24 -10.58 2.01
CA SER A 100 5.96 -10.63 2.71
C SER A 100 5.43 -12.06 2.82
N ASN A 101 5.39 -12.55 4.06
CA ASN A 101 4.86 -13.85 4.45
C ASN A 101 3.71 -13.66 5.47
N GLY A 102 2.56 -14.29 5.27
CA GLY A 102 1.44 -14.24 6.24
C GLY A 102 0.11 -13.75 5.64
N SER A 103 -0.88 -13.49 6.50
CA SER A 103 -2.17 -12.94 6.05
C SER A 103 -2.00 -11.53 5.52
N LYS A 104 -2.74 -11.19 4.46
CA LYS A 104 -2.74 -9.85 3.87
C LYS A 104 -3.22 -8.78 4.85
N ASP A 105 -4.10 -9.17 5.77
CA ASP A 105 -4.64 -8.27 6.80
C ASP A 105 -3.57 -7.77 7.77
N SER A 106 -2.38 -8.38 7.76
CA SER A 106 -1.24 -7.98 8.59
C SER A 106 -0.45 -6.80 8.00
N TYR A 107 -0.69 -6.42 6.74
CA TYR A 107 0.03 -5.35 6.06
C TYR A 107 -0.78 -4.06 5.98
N PRO A 108 -0.12 -2.90 5.75
CA PRO A 108 -0.82 -1.66 5.48
C PRO A 108 -1.77 -1.79 4.28
N GLN A 109 -3.00 -1.31 4.47
CA GLN A 109 -4.07 -1.34 3.49
C GLN A 109 -4.34 0.08 2.99
N LEU A 110 -4.59 0.22 1.69
CA LEU A 110 -5.06 1.45 1.08
C LEU A 110 -6.57 1.39 0.94
N PHE A 111 -7.26 2.41 1.44
CA PHE A 111 -8.69 2.59 1.27
C PHE A 111 -8.96 3.83 0.41
N VAL A 112 -9.99 3.76 -0.43
CA VAL A 112 -10.62 4.91 -1.05
C VAL A 112 -11.82 5.30 -0.21
N VAL A 113 -11.81 6.52 0.29
CA VAL A 113 -12.90 7.11 1.06
C VAL A 113 -13.69 8.06 0.17
N PHE A 114 -15.01 7.89 0.18
CA PHE A 114 -15.95 8.81 -0.46
C PHE A 114 -16.63 9.64 0.64
N PRO A 115 -16.26 10.92 0.82
CA PRO A 115 -16.69 11.70 1.99
C PRO A 115 -18.22 11.87 2.09
N HIS A 116 -18.91 11.87 0.95
CA HIS A 116 -20.36 12.07 0.88
C HIS A 116 -21.17 10.78 0.97
N LEU A 117 -20.49 9.62 1.01
CA LEU A 117 -21.12 8.31 0.95
C LEU A 117 -21.76 7.93 2.29
N ARG A 118 -23.05 7.61 2.26
CA ARG A 118 -23.85 7.28 3.46
C ARG A 118 -24.17 5.81 3.61
N ARG A 119 -23.82 4.98 2.63
CA ARG A 119 -24.16 3.56 2.56
C ARG A 119 -22.98 2.73 2.11
N ASP A 120 -22.98 1.46 2.48
CA ASP A 120 -22.00 0.51 1.97
C ASP A 120 -22.28 0.17 0.50
N ILE A 121 -21.28 0.43 -0.35
CA ILE A 121 -21.31 0.17 -1.79
C ILE A 121 -20.40 -0.99 -2.21
N SER A 122 -19.73 -1.65 -1.26
CA SER A 122 -18.78 -2.74 -1.56
C SER A 122 -19.40 -3.92 -2.30
N ARG A 123 -20.74 -4.03 -2.32
CA ARG A 123 -21.52 -5.08 -3.00
C ARG A 123 -22.55 -4.53 -3.99
N ASP A 124 -22.55 -3.22 -4.23
CA ASP A 124 -23.49 -2.61 -5.18
C ASP A 124 -23.02 -2.90 -6.61
N GLU A 125 -23.75 -3.76 -7.34
CA GLU A 125 -23.35 -4.18 -8.68
C GLU A 125 -23.25 -3.04 -9.69
N LYS A 126 -24.12 -2.01 -9.57
CA LYS A 126 -24.09 -0.86 -10.47
C LYS A 126 -22.83 -0.05 -10.22
N PHE A 127 -22.56 0.27 -8.96
CA PHE A 127 -21.34 0.97 -8.57
C PHE A 127 -20.09 0.19 -8.97
N LEU A 128 -20.02 -1.11 -8.63
CA LEU A 128 -18.85 -1.94 -8.93
C LEU A 128 -18.56 -2.04 -10.42
N ARG A 129 -19.59 -2.05 -11.28
CA ARG A 129 -19.40 -2.03 -12.73
C ARG A 129 -18.71 -0.75 -13.19
N VAL A 130 -19.26 0.41 -12.80
CA VAL A 130 -18.74 1.73 -13.19
C VAL A 130 -17.35 1.95 -12.58
N TRP A 131 -17.21 1.77 -11.26
CA TRP A 131 -15.94 1.91 -10.56
C TRP A 131 -14.85 1.03 -11.17
N HIS A 132 -15.17 -0.20 -11.52
CA HIS A 132 -14.19 -1.11 -12.10
C HIS A 132 -13.85 -0.76 -13.55
N ASP A 133 -14.83 -0.80 -14.46
CA ASP A 133 -14.56 -0.74 -15.90
C ASP A 133 -14.39 0.69 -16.44
N GLU A 134 -14.96 1.68 -15.76
CA GLU A 134 -14.96 3.08 -16.23
C GLU A 134 -13.96 3.95 -15.45
N VAL A 135 -13.49 3.51 -14.27
CA VAL A 135 -12.56 4.29 -13.44
C VAL A 135 -11.23 3.56 -13.22
N VAL A 136 -11.22 2.45 -12.48
CA VAL A 136 -9.95 1.86 -12.02
C VAL A 136 -9.24 1.09 -13.11
N LYS A 137 -9.95 0.25 -13.87
CA LYS A 137 -9.34 -0.57 -14.94
C LYS A 137 -8.65 0.30 -16.01
N PRO A 138 -9.27 1.37 -16.54
CA PRO A 138 -8.59 2.25 -17.49
C PRO A 138 -7.29 2.85 -16.94
N ALA A 139 -7.31 3.37 -15.70
CA ALA A 139 -6.12 3.93 -15.06
C ALA A 139 -5.04 2.87 -14.81
N PHE A 140 -5.44 1.67 -14.38
CA PHE A 140 -4.53 0.55 -14.12
C PHE A 140 -3.87 0.01 -15.38
N ASP A 141 -4.64 -0.24 -16.44
CA ASP A 141 -4.13 -0.75 -17.70
C ASP A 141 -3.18 0.26 -18.35
N GLU A 142 -3.51 1.56 -18.28
CA GLU A 142 -2.64 2.62 -18.80
C GLU A 142 -1.34 2.72 -17.98
N ALA A 143 -1.41 2.64 -16.65
CA ALA A 143 -0.23 2.61 -15.80
C ALA A 143 0.74 1.47 -16.17
N TRP A 144 0.22 0.27 -16.50
CA TRP A 144 1.05 -0.82 -17.00
C TRP A 144 1.69 -0.52 -18.35
N LYS A 145 0.94 0.06 -19.29
CA LYS A 145 1.47 0.44 -20.61
C LYS A 145 2.57 1.51 -20.49
N GLU A 146 2.34 2.54 -19.69
CA GLU A 146 3.27 3.65 -19.49
C GLU A 146 4.48 3.28 -18.63
N SER A 147 4.39 2.23 -17.81
CA SER A 147 5.50 1.76 -16.99
C SER A 147 6.74 1.34 -17.77
N GLY A 148 6.59 0.94 -19.03
CA GLY A 148 7.67 0.35 -19.81
C GLY A 148 8.13 -1.03 -19.27
N LEU A 149 7.50 -1.57 -18.23
CA LEU A 149 7.84 -2.85 -17.61
C LEU A 149 7.23 -4.05 -18.33
N VAL A 150 6.26 -3.83 -19.21
CA VAL A 150 5.56 -4.88 -19.96
C VAL A 150 5.57 -4.60 -21.45
N LYS A 151 5.50 -5.67 -22.24
CA LYS A 151 5.35 -5.55 -23.68
C LYS A 151 3.91 -5.17 -24.04
N VAL A 152 3.75 -4.04 -24.71
CA VAL A 152 2.47 -3.61 -25.29
C VAL A 152 2.25 -4.27 -26.64
N HIS A 153 1.14 -5.00 -26.79
CA HIS A 153 0.74 -5.65 -28.02
C HIS A 153 -0.24 -4.80 -28.83
N GLY A 154 -0.22 -4.95 -30.15
CA GLY A 154 -1.18 -4.25 -31.04
C GLY A 154 -0.86 -2.77 -31.26
N SER A 155 0.32 -2.30 -30.84
CA SER A 155 0.85 -0.99 -31.24
C SER A 155 1.22 -0.99 -32.73
N GLU A 156 1.31 0.19 -33.36
CA GLU A 156 1.69 0.32 -34.79
C GLU A 156 3.01 -0.39 -35.14
N ARG A 157 3.91 -0.56 -34.17
CA ARG A 157 5.17 -1.33 -34.34
C ARG A 157 4.95 -2.84 -34.50
N ASP A 158 3.88 -3.41 -33.95
CA ASP A 158 3.49 -4.82 -34.11
C ASP A 158 2.70 -5.06 -35.41
N ALA A 159 2.11 -4.01 -36.01
CA ALA A 159 1.26 -4.09 -37.20
C ALA A 159 2.01 -4.59 -38.46
N ILE A 160 3.35 -4.47 -38.49
CA ILE A 160 4.17 -4.93 -39.62
C ILE A 160 4.26 -6.47 -39.69
N ARG A 161 3.86 -7.22 -38.65
CA ARG A 161 4.12 -8.67 -38.57
C ARG A 161 2.92 -9.61 -38.56
N ARG A 162 1.67 -9.14 -38.49
CA ARG A 162 0.50 -10.04 -38.42
C ARG A 162 -0.69 -9.50 -39.21
N LEU A 163 -0.82 -9.98 -40.44
CA LEU A 163 -1.87 -9.58 -41.38
C LEU A 163 -3.24 -10.23 -41.11
N ASN A 164 -3.40 -11.07 -40.09
CA ASN A 164 -4.69 -11.71 -39.81
C ASN A 164 -4.88 -11.94 -38.30
N ALA A 165 -6.03 -11.42 -37.81
CA ALA A 165 -6.62 -11.61 -36.49
C ALA A 165 -5.90 -11.00 -35.27
N ARG A 166 -6.39 -9.84 -34.79
CA ARG A 166 -6.37 -9.47 -33.36
C ARG A 166 -7.35 -8.30 -33.07
N PRO A 167 -7.82 -8.18 -31.81
CA PRO A 167 -8.90 -7.26 -31.42
C PRO A 167 -8.48 -5.80 -31.61
N SER A 168 -9.46 -4.92 -31.86
CA SER A 168 -9.24 -3.48 -32.00
C SER A 168 -8.72 -2.89 -30.68
N GLY A 169 -7.42 -2.58 -30.59
CA GLY A 169 -6.83 -1.86 -29.46
C GLY A 169 -5.44 -2.38 -29.03
N THR A 170 -4.73 -1.56 -28.23
CA THR A 170 -3.50 -1.97 -27.54
C THR A 170 -3.82 -2.67 -26.22
N TRP A 171 -3.06 -3.71 -25.88
CA TRP A 171 -3.27 -4.50 -24.66
C TRP A 171 -1.94 -5.03 -24.08
N THR A 172 -1.96 -5.40 -22.80
CA THR A 172 -0.83 -6.02 -22.10
C THR A 172 -1.25 -7.34 -21.43
N VAL A 173 -0.28 -8.19 -21.10
CA VAL A 173 -0.55 -9.42 -20.32
C VAL A 173 -0.98 -9.15 -18.89
N CYS A 174 -0.84 -7.90 -18.43
CA CYS A 174 -1.18 -7.45 -17.09
C CYS A 174 -2.52 -6.72 -17.04
N ASP A 175 -3.22 -6.53 -18.16
CA ASP A 175 -4.52 -5.85 -18.19
C ASP A 175 -5.51 -6.53 -17.24
N ALA A 176 -6.29 -5.72 -16.52
CA ALA A 176 -7.22 -6.25 -15.54
C ALA A 176 -8.41 -7.00 -16.17
N GLU A 177 -8.99 -7.94 -15.43
CA GLU A 177 -10.24 -8.61 -15.82
C GLU A 177 -11.41 -7.60 -15.89
N PRO A 178 -12.40 -7.76 -16.78
CA PRO A 178 -13.58 -6.87 -16.81
C PRO A 178 -14.48 -7.08 -15.59
N ALA A 179 -15.29 -6.07 -15.24
CA ALA A 179 -16.20 -6.09 -14.09
C ALA A 179 -17.17 -7.28 -14.13
N GLU A 180 -17.58 -7.73 -15.32
CA GLU A 180 -18.45 -8.91 -15.46
C GLU A 180 -17.86 -10.15 -14.76
N SER A 181 -16.55 -10.35 -14.81
CA SER A 181 -15.85 -11.45 -14.14
C SER A 181 -16.01 -11.37 -12.61
N ILE A 182 -15.87 -10.16 -12.07
CA ILE A 182 -15.97 -9.83 -10.64
C ILE A 182 -17.41 -9.93 -10.15
N LEU A 183 -18.37 -9.40 -10.91
CA LEU A 183 -19.81 -9.45 -10.58
C LEU A 183 -20.34 -10.88 -10.56
N ARG A 184 -19.92 -11.74 -11.51
CA ARG A 184 -20.26 -13.17 -11.48
C ARG A 184 -19.79 -13.87 -10.20
N ARG A 185 -18.67 -13.44 -9.62
CA ARG A 185 -18.17 -13.98 -8.35
C ARG A 185 -18.99 -13.49 -7.16
N LEU A 186 -19.36 -12.21 -7.15
CA LEU A 186 -20.23 -11.63 -6.13
C LEU A 186 -21.59 -12.36 -6.08
N GLN A 187 -22.21 -12.59 -7.24
CA GLN A 187 -23.49 -13.30 -7.37
C GLN A 187 -23.41 -14.75 -6.89
N LYS A 188 -22.26 -15.41 -7.09
CA LYS A 188 -21.98 -16.77 -6.56
C LYS A 188 -21.64 -16.79 -5.08
N GLY A 189 -21.59 -15.64 -4.40
CA GLY A 189 -21.20 -15.53 -2.99
C GLY A 189 -19.74 -15.91 -2.72
N ASN A 190 -18.87 -15.78 -3.73
CA ASN A 190 -17.45 -16.12 -3.58
C ASN A 190 -16.77 -15.16 -2.60
N LYS A 191 -16.03 -15.73 -1.64
CA LYS A 191 -15.27 -15.01 -0.61
C LYS A 191 -13.78 -14.88 -0.91
N ALA A 192 -13.30 -15.49 -1.99
CA ALA A 192 -11.90 -15.43 -2.38
C ALA A 192 -11.57 -14.07 -2.99
N SER A 193 -10.61 -13.37 -2.38
CA SER A 193 -10.07 -12.10 -2.87
C SER A 193 -9.38 -12.28 -4.23
N ILE A 194 -9.66 -11.37 -5.17
CA ILE A 194 -8.88 -11.17 -6.38
C ILE A 194 -8.05 -9.90 -6.19
N HIS A 195 -6.77 -10.04 -6.49
CA HIS A 195 -5.83 -8.93 -6.46
C HIS A 195 -4.88 -9.06 -7.64
N VAL A 196 -4.47 -7.92 -8.14
CA VAL A 196 -3.45 -7.82 -9.18
C VAL A 196 -2.40 -6.83 -8.71
N SER A 197 -1.13 -7.15 -8.89
CA SER A 197 -0.08 -6.18 -8.59
C SER A 197 -0.20 -4.98 -9.53
N TRP A 198 -0.07 -3.78 -8.98
CA TRP A 198 0.34 -2.64 -9.78
C TRP A 198 1.76 -2.88 -10.31
N PRO A 199 2.23 -2.10 -11.31
CA PRO A 199 3.59 -2.28 -11.79
C PRO A 199 4.59 -2.22 -10.63
N ASP A 200 5.53 -3.17 -10.59
CA ASP A 200 6.55 -3.32 -9.54
C ASP A 200 7.93 -3.06 -10.16
N TRP A 201 8.58 -1.97 -9.75
CA TRP A 201 9.91 -1.60 -10.21
C TRP A 201 10.94 -2.37 -9.38
N THR A 202 11.20 -3.61 -9.79
CA THR A 202 12.27 -4.44 -9.22
C THR A 202 13.61 -4.08 -9.87
N GLY A 203 14.11 -2.87 -9.61
CA GLY A 203 15.35 -2.36 -10.22
C GLY A 203 16.31 -1.67 -9.24
N SER A 204 15.78 -0.99 -8.22
CA SER A 204 16.63 -0.37 -7.20
C SER A 204 17.17 -1.41 -6.22
N SER A 205 18.48 -1.63 -6.26
CA SER A 205 19.26 -2.29 -5.22
C SER A 205 19.27 -1.52 -3.89
N ASP A 206 18.54 -0.41 -3.79
CA ASP A 206 18.42 0.38 -2.59
C ASP A 206 17.09 0.07 -1.85
N PRO A 207 17.13 -0.76 -0.79
CA PRO A 207 15.97 -1.07 0.04
C PRO A 207 15.40 0.17 0.76
N THR A 208 16.10 1.30 0.74
CA THR A 208 15.60 2.56 1.30
C THR A 208 14.65 3.31 0.36
N GLY A 209 14.56 2.93 -0.92
CA GLY A 209 13.67 3.59 -1.89
C GLY A 209 14.14 5.00 -2.27
N GLY A 210 15.45 5.23 -2.25
CA GLY A 210 16.06 6.52 -2.58
C GLY A 210 15.68 7.03 -3.96
N ALA A 211 15.52 8.35 -4.05
CA ALA A 211 15.23 9.14 -5.24
C ALA A 211 16.25 8.86 -6.37
N GLY A 212 15.90 7.93 -7.26
CA GLY A 212 16.53 7.73 -8.55
C GLY A 212 15.48 7.81 -9.66
N GLU A 213 15.92 7.86 -10.92
CA GLU A 213 15.04 8.04 -12.09
C GLU A 213 13.88 7.01 -12.14
N GLU A 214 14.11 5.76 -11.75
CA GLU A 214 13.06 4.73 -11.66
C GLU A 214 12.04 4.99 -10.54
N GLY A 215 12.49 5.54 -9.41
CA GLY A 215 11.61 5.92 -8.29
C GLY A 215 10.70 7.10 -8.65
N ASP A 216 11.22 8.05 -9.43
CA ASP A 216 10.46 9.20 -9.93
C ASP A 216 9.49 8.79 -11.05
N GLN A 217 9.89 7.86 -11.93
CA GLN A 217 8.98 7.30 -12.94
C GLN A 217 7.82 6.50 -12.32
N ARG A 218 8.11 5.65 -11.32
CA ARG A 218 7.07 4.95 -10.54
C ARG A 218 6.10 5.94 -9.92
N ALA A 219 6.65 6.95 -9.25
CA ALA A 219 5.85 7.98 -8.58
C ALA A 219 4.93 8.69 -9.57
N TYR A 220 5.48 9.13 -10.72
CA TYR A 220 4.71 9.76 -11.78
C TYR A 220 3.54 8.88 -12.25
N ILE A 221 3.79 7.61 -12.58
CA ILE A 221 2.74 6.70 -13.07
C ILE A 221 1.63 6.47 -12.04
N PHE A 222 2.00 6.30 -10.76
CA PHE A 222 1.04 6.07 -9.70
C PHE A 222 0.24 7.34 -9.38
N ASP A 223 0.86 8.50 -9.50
CA ASP A 223 0.20 9.80 -9.33
C ASP A 223 -0.77 10.09 -10.47
N GLU A 224 -0.34 9.92 -11.71
CA GLU A 224 -1.19 10.05 -12.90
C GLU A 224 -2.37 9.07 -12.85
N ALA A 225 -2.15 7.82 -12.42
CA ALA A 225 -3.24 6.87 -12.24
C ALA A 225 -4.27 7.38 -11.21
N TRP A 226 -3.82 7.92 -10.07
CA TRP A 226 -4.72 8.49 -9.06
C TRP A 226 -5.45 9.74 -9.55
N ILE A 227 -4.75 10.65 -10.21
CA ILE A 227 -5.31 11.87 -10.81
C ILE A 227 -6.37 11.49 -11.86
N SER A 228 -6.06 10.54 -12.72
CA SER A 228 -6.96 10.03 -13.76
C SER A 228 -8.21 9.40 -13.15
N MET A 229 -8.08 8.57 -12.11
CA MET A 229 -9.24 8.02 -11.39
C MET A 229 -10.11 9.11 -10.77
N LYS A 230 -9.53 10.12 -10.11
CA LYS A 230 -10.29 11.27 -9.60
C LYS A 230 -11.01 12.02 -10.72
N GLY A 231 -10.34 12.24 -11.85
CA GLY A 231 -10.93 12.90 -13.02
C GLY A 231 -12.06 12.11 -13.67
N MET A 232 -11.98 10.78 -13.69
CA MET A 232 -13.05 9.90 -14.19
C MET A 232 -14.26 9.82 -13.24
N VAL A 233 -14.05 10.07 -11.94
CA VAL A 233 -15.14 10.18 -10.96
C VAL A 233 -15.80 11.56 -11.01
N ASP A 234 -15.04 12.61 -11.26
CA ASP A 234 -15.51 13.99 -11.25
C ASP A 234 -16.67 14.19 -12.25
N ALA A 235 -17.79 14.70 -11.74
CA ALA A 235 -19.03 14.93 -12.49
C ALA A 235 -19.60 13.70 -13.22
N HIS A 236 -19.17 12.48 -12.87
CA HIS A 236 -19.69 11.26 -13.47
C HIS A 236 -21.16 11.02 -13.05
N PRO A 237 -22.10 10.83 -14.01
CA PRO A 237 -23.54 10.83 -13.72
C PRO A 237 -23.98 9.71 -12.76
N ASP A 238 -23.29 8.57 -12.80
CA ASP A 238 -23.58 7.42 -11.93
C ASP A 238 -22.80 7.40 -10.61
N LEU A 239 -21.92 8.38 -10.36
CA LEU A 239 -21.04 8.43 -9.18
C LEU A 239 -21.23 9.70 -8.35
N ALA A 240 -22.43 10.29 -8.37
CA ALA A 240 -22.73 11.54 -7.67
C ALA A 240 -22.48 11.50 -6.14
N GLU A 241 -22.64 10.35 -5.49
CA GLU A 241 -22.33 10.18 -4.05
C GLU A 241 -20.83 9.94 -3.77
N MET A 242 -20.04 9.70 -4.82
CA MET A 242 -18.62 9.30 -4.76
C MET A 242 -17.67 10.44 -5.14
N GLN A 243 -18.18 11.67 -5.17
CA GLN A 243 -17.38 12.84 -5.50
C GLN A 243 -16.31 13.11 -4.45
N GLU A 244 -15.22 13.75 -4.87
CA GLU A 244 -14.07 14.12 -4.04
C GLU A 244 -13.44 12.94 -3.27
N PRO A 245 -13.15 11.80 -3.93
CA PRO A 245 -12.54 10.67 -3.25
C PRO A 245 -11.13 11.02 -2.77
N PHE A 246 -10.77 10.50 -1.60
CA PHE A 246 -9.43 10.61 -1.05
C PHE A 246 -8.90 9.25 -0.57
N LEU A 247 -7.58 9.16 -0.42
CA LEU A 247 -6.91 7.95 0.02
C LEU A 247 -6.72 7.96 1.54
N LEU A 248 -6.92 6.80 2.16
CA LEU A 248 -6.65 6.56 3.57
C LEU A 248 -5.81 5.29 3.68
N ALA A 249 -4.59 5.42 4.17
CA ALA A 249 -3.74 4.27 4.47
C ALA A 249 -3.96 3.86 5.93
N VAL A 250 -4.21 2.58 6.19
CA VAL A 250 -4.47 2.05 7.53
C VAL A 250 -3.65 0.80 7.77
N HIS A 251 -3.06 0.69 8.95
CA HIS A 251 -2.41 -0.52 9.45
C HIS A 251 -2.97 -0.88 10.82
N ARG A 252 -3.32 -2.16 10.98
CA ARG A 252 -3.87 -2.75 12.22
C ARG A 252 -2.90 -3.82 12.74
N GLY A 253 -1.67 -3.40 12.97
CA GLY A 253 -0.59 -4.30 13.36
C GLY A 253 -0.36 -4.34 14.86
N ASN A 254 0.25 -5.44 15.28
CA ASN A 254 0.88 -5.51 16.59
C ASN A 254 2.27 -4.89 16.48
N VAL A 255 2.56 -3.97 17.39
CA VAL A 255 3.90 -3.40 17.55
C VAL A 255 4.42 -3.94 18.86
N ASP A 256 5.62 -4.53 18.82
CA ASP A 256 6.26 -5.03 20.02
C ASP A 256 6.74 -3.84 20.86
N VAL A 257 5.96 -3.50 21.88
CA VAL A 257 6.27 -2.42 22.81
C VAL A 257 6.84 -3.02 24.09
N VAL A 258 7.92 -2.44 24.58
CA VAL A 258 8.47 -2.80 25.90
C VAL A 258 7.69 -2.02 26.94
N GLN A 259 7.31 -2.67 28.05
CA GLN A 259 6.60 -1.99 29.13
C GLN A 259 7.37 -0.75 29.60
N GLY A 260 6.68 0.39 29.71
CA GLY A 260 7.29 1.67 30.07
C GLY A 260 7.99 2.41 28.93
N MET A 261 7.83 1.96 27.67
CA MET A 261 8.29 2.70 26.50
C MET A 261 7.51 4.02 26.39
N ASP A 262 8.26 5.11 26.19
CA ASP A 262 7.70 6.44 25.94
C ASP A 262 6.92 6.48 24.62
N LEU A 263 5.84 7.27 24.57
CA LEU A 263 4.94 7.38 23.42
C LEU A 263 5.68 7.84 22.17
N VAL A 264 6.67 8.74 22.32
CA VAL A 264 7.51 9.20 21.20
C VAL A 264 8.24 8.03 20.56
N LYS A 265 8.82 7.12 21.37
CA LYS A 265 9.52 5.93 20.87
C LYS A 265 8.58 4.92 20.23
N VAL A 266 7.35 4.81 20.73
CA VAL A 266 6.33 3.99 20.06
C VAL A 266 6.05 4.56 18.67
N HIS A 267 5.81 5.87 18.58
CA HIS A 267 5.55 6.54 17.31
C HIS A 267 6.70 6.42 16.31
N GLU A 268 7.95 6.58 16.76
CA GLU A 268 9.15 6.36 15.95
C GLU A 268 9.23 4.93 15.42
N ARG A 269 8.96 3.93 16.27
CA ARG A 269 9.01 2.52 15.87
C ARG A 269 7.93 2.16 14.86
N VAL A 270 6.72 2.69 15.03
CA VAL A 270 5.64 2.53 14.04
C VAL A 270 6.01 3.23 12.74
N GLY A 271 6.57 4.44 12.80
CA GLY A 271 7.08 5.16 11.62
C GLY A 271 8.12 4.35 10.84
N GLN A 272 9.14 3.80 11.52
CA GLN A 272 10.15 2.92 10.91
C GLN A 272 9.55 1.66 10.27
N TYR A 273 8.46 1.14 10.83
CA TYR A 273 7.74 0.03 10.20
C TYR A 273 7.06 0.50 8.90
N TRP A 274 6.37 1.64 8.92
CA TRP A 274 5.74 2.21 7.73
C TRP A 274 6.74 2.54 6.62
N GLU A 275 7.96 2.99 6.93
CA GLU A 275 9.01 3.27 5.95
C GLU A 275 9.36 2.06 5.06
N GLN A 276 9.09 0.83 5.50
CA GLN A 276 9.31 -0.37 4.67
C GLN A 276 8.29 -0.51 3.54
N PHE A 277 7.09 0.05 3.74
CA PHE A 277 5.95 -0.07 2.82
C PHE A 277 5.66 1.23 2.09
N ALA A 278 5.96 2.36 2.73
CA ALA A 278 5.49 3.67 2.32
C ALA A 278 6.62 4.67 2.03
N ASP A 279 6.29 5.65 1.19
CA ASP A 279 7.10 6.81 0.82
C ASP A 279 6.41 8.07 1.34
N SER A 280 6.99 8.66 2.38
CA SER A 280 6.42 9.79 3.11
C SER A 280 6.29 11.08 2.29
N ARG A 281 6.96 11.17 1.13
CA ARG A 281 6.80 12.30 0.19
C ARG A 281 5.38 12.45 -0.33
N PHE A 282 4.63 11.34 -0.39
CA PHE A 282 3.24 11.29 -0.86
C PHE A 282 2.23 11.23 0.29
N MET A 283 2.61 11.74 1.46
CA MET A 283 1.74 11.81 2.63
C MET A 283 1.36 13.26 2.90
N THR A 284 0.09 13.49 3.23
CA THR A 284 -0.37 14.81 3.67
C THR A 284 0.37 15.17 4.97
N PRO A 285 0.97 16.37 5.06
CA PRO A 285 1.64 16.82 6.28
C PRO A 285 0.74 16.65 7.51
N GLU A 286 1.34 16.22 8.63
CA GLU A 286 0.66 16.04 9.92
C GLU A 286 -0.47 14.98 9.94
N SER A 287 -0.68 14.24 8.85
CA SER A 287 -1.75 13.23 8.79
C SER A 287 -1.42 11.87 9.39
N PHE A 288 -0.15 11.58 9.65
CA PHE A 288 0.25 10.32 10.26
C PHE A 288 -0.15 10.30 11.73
N SER A 289 -0.85 9.25 12.16
CA SER A 289 -1.33 9.09 13.53
C SER A 289 -1.22 7.65 13.98
N VAL A 290 -0.94 7.47 15.27
CA VAL A 290 -0.88 6.17 15.95
C VAL A 290 -1.78 6.21 17.19
N ASP A 291 -2.69 5.27 17.26
CA ASP A 291 -3.59 5.03 18.38
C ASP A 291 -3.26 3.66 19.00
N LEU A 292 -3.12 3.63 20.32
CA LEU A 292 -2.68 2.47 21.10
C LEU A 292 -3.84 2.00 21.99
N TYR A 293 -4.14 0.69 21.94
CA TYR A 293 -5.19 0.03 22.71
C TYR A 293 -4.70 -0.55 24.04
#